data_AF-A0A3A5UN16-F1
#
_entry.id   AF-A0A3A5UN16-F1
#
_cell.length_a   1.000
_cell.length_b   1.000
_cell.length_c   1.000
_cell.angle_alpha   90.00
_cell.angle_beta   90.00
_cell.angle_gamma   90.00
#
_symmetry.space_group_name_H-M   'P 1'
#
loop_
_entity.id
_entity.type
_entity.pdbx_description
1 polymer ?
#
loop_
_entity_poly.entity_id
_entity_poly.type
_entity_poly.pdbx_seq_one_letter_code
_entity_poly.pdbx_strand_id
1 'polypeptide(L)'
;MSVLINEKIDNLLKTTSRSFYPTLKYLPKKVRGQIGLLYLLARVADTIADSKSGETDELLRLLRGYNDVAQGKSDNLPDFSSLAEIQENTHEAELLRNVQDVVDGLLVYSEEDRQRMLECLEIIVGGQILDLERFGPANEGGNLSALNDNSELDDYTFRVAGCVGVLWTKMSLAHLITLPAEKEGEFFEKGIRFGKALQMINILRDIPEDLRFGRCYIPEQELRKHNMKPEDLYDSKNIEKFRPLYDEYLDLTNEHLDAAIEYIKMLPETQFRLKASCMLPVLIGQRTVTLLRDGNILDSSDRIKVTRDEIKSYAKKLLRALIIPGGVKRLLEKNKNS
;
A
#
# COMPACT_ATOMS: atom_id res chain seq x y z
N MET A 1 1.18 10.97 21.00
CA MET A 1 0.78 9.56 21.20
C MET A 1 1.72 8.99 22.25
N SER A 2 1.33 7.93 22.98
CA SER A 2 2.34 7.17 23.73
C SER A 2 3.39 6.64 22.75
N VAL A 3 4.64 6.49 23.21
CA VAL A 3 5.71 5.84 22.45
C VAL A 3 5.21 4.48 21.94
N LEU A 4 5.38 4.22 20.64
CA LEU A 4 4.96 3.00 19.96
C LEU A 4 6.08 1.96 19.98
N ILE A 5 7.30 2.38 19.63
CA ILE A 5 8.49 1.52 19.61
C ILE A 5 9.56 2.13 20.53
N ASN A 6 10.12 3.28 20.13
CA ASN A 6 10.94 4.16 20.95
C ASN A 6 10.86 5.59 20.39
N GLU A 7 11.32 6.60 21.12
CA GLU A 7 11.16 8.01 20.71
C GLU A 7 11.81 8.33 19.34
N LYS A 8 12.97 7.74 19.05
CA LYS A 8 13.71 7.96 17.81
C LYS A 8 12.98 7.37 16.61
N ILE A 9 12.60 6.09 16.69
CA ILE A 9 11.86 5.39 15.62
C ILE A 9 10.48 6.00 15.41
N ASP A 10 9.78 6.37 16.48
CA ASP A 10 8.49 7.03 16.39
C ASP A 10 8.58 8.38 15.68
N ASN A 11 9.68 9.11 15.88
CA ASN A 11 9.91 10.37 15.17
C ASN A 11 10.16 10.14 13.68
N LEU A 12 11.01 9.18 13.32
CA LEU A 12 11.25 8.77 11.92
C LEU A 12 9.95 8.38 11.23
N LEU A 13 9.12 7.57 11.89
CA LEU A 13 7.82 7.18 11.36
C LEU A 13 6.89 8.38 11.19
N LYS A 14 6.83 9.29 12.17
CA LYS A 14 5.98 10.48 12.11
C LYS A 14 6.35 11.41 10.95
N THR A 15 7.64 11.61 10.70
CA THR A 15 8.13 12.56 9.69
C THR A 15 8.02 12.00 8.27
N THR A 16 8.29 10.70 8.09
CA THR A 16 8.23 10.03 6.77
C THR A 16 6.84 9.54 6.37
N SER A 17 5.87 9.56 7.28
CA SER A 17 4.52 9.00 7.03
C SER A 17 3.37 9.93 7.45
N ARG A 18 3.40 11.19 6.97
CA ARG A 18 2.46 12.25 7.37
C ARG A 18 0.97 11.89 7.26
N SER A 19 0.60 11.06 6.28
CA SER A 19 -0.79 10.59 6.11
C SER A 19 -1.10 9.33 6.93
N PHE A 20 -0.14 8.43 7.09
CA PHE A 20 -0.31 7.14 7.75
C PHE A 20 -0.14 7.22 9.27
N TYR A 21 0.89 7.88 9.80
CA TYR A 21 1.13 7.98 11.24
C TYR A 21 -0.08 8.47 12.06
N PRO A 22 -0.86 9.48 11.62
CA PRO A 22 -2.06 9.89 12.35
C PRO A 22 -3.16 8.82 12.40
N THR A 23 -3.17 7.84 11.48
CA THR A 23 -4.16 6.75 11.46
C THR A 23 -3.84 5.68 12.50
N LEU A 24 -2.56 5.50 12.84
CA LEU A 24 -2.11 4.52 13.84
C LEU A 24 -2.81 4.70 15.19
N LYS A 25 -3.16 5.94 15.57
CA LYS A 25 -3.88 6.23 16.82
C LYS A 25 -5.25 5.54 16.91
N TYR A 26 -5.85 5.19 15.78
CA TYR A 26 -7.12 4.48 15.73
C TYR A 26 -6.95 2.96 15.86
N LEU A 27 -5.74 2.43 15.64
CA LEU A 27 -5.46 0.99 15.79
C LEU A 27 -5.55 0.54 17.25
N PRO A 28 -5.94 -0.72 17.50
CA PRO A 28 -5.78 -1.35 18.81
C PRO A 28 -4.33 -1.30 19.28
N LYS A 29 -4.10 -0.98 20.56
CA LYS A 29 -2.75 -0.80 21.14
C LYS A 29 -1.85 -2.03 20.94
N LYS A 30 -2.42 -3.24 21.00
CA LYS A 30 -1.68 -4.52 20.92
C LYS A 30 -0.97 -4.78 19.59
N VAL A 31 -1.41 -4.16 18.51
CA VAL A 31 -0.85 -4.37 17.15
C VAL A 31 -0.27 -3.09 16.54
N ARG A 32 -0.52 -1.94 17.16
CA ARG A 32 -0.18 -0.63 16.59
C ARG A 32 1.32 -0.46 16.37
N GLY A 33 2.13 -0.94 17.30
CA GLY A 33 3.59 -0.84 17.21
C GLY A 33 4.15 -1.69 16.07
N GLN A 34 3.72 -2.95 15.97
CA GLN A 34 4.11 -3.90 14.93
C GLN A 34 3.79 -3.34 13.53
N ILE A 35 2.56 -2.86 13.34
CA ILE A 35 2.12 -2.26 12.07
C ILE A 35 2.87 -0.97 11.77
N GLY A 36 3.13 -0.13 12.77
CA GLY A 36 3.91 1.10 12.62
C GLY A 36 5.36 0.83 12.22
N LEU A 37 6.01 -0.14 12.86
CA LEU A 37 7.39 -0.51 12.54
C LEU A 37 7.50 -1.15 11.16
N LEU A 38 6.60 -2.07 10.80
CA LEU A 38 6.63 -2.66 9.46
C LEU A 38 6.44 -1.61 8.38
N TYR A 39 5.54 -0.64 8.58
CA TYR A 39 5.40 0.46 7.64
C TYR A 39 6.72 1.22 7.47
N LEU A 40 7.45 1.48 8.56
CA LEU A 40 8.74 2.16 8.48
C LEU A 40 9.80 1.32 7.76
N LEU A 41 9.85 0.01 8.02
CA LEU A 41 10.73 -0.93 7.31
C LEU A 41 10.44 -0.94 5.81
N ALA A 42 9.17 -1.08 5.43
CA ALA A 42 8.74 -0.99 4.03
C ALA A 42 9.08 0.38 3.42
N ARG A 43 8.95 1.47 4.18
CA ARG A 43 9.32 2.82 3.75
C ARG A 43 10.82 2.99 3.51
N VAL A 44 11.69 2.34 4.30
CA VAL A 44 13.14 2.31 4.00
C VAL A 44 13.35 1.72 2.62
N ALA A 45 12.72 0.58 2.37
CA ALA A 45 12.85 -0.15 1.13
C ALA A 45 12.30 0.63 -0.09
N ASP A 46 11.15 1.31 0.06
CA ASP A 46 10.59 2.25 -0.93
C ASP A 46 11.58 3.39 -1.21
N THR A 47 12.15 3.98 -0.14
CA THR A 47 13.08 5.10 -0.26
C THR A 47 14.34 4.71 -1.04
N ILE A 48 14.82 3.47 -0.87
CA ILE A 48 15.93 2.94 -1.65
C ILE A 48 15.50 2.79 -3.12
N ALA A 49 14.35 2.15 -3.39
CA ALA A 49 13.90 1.86 -4.74
C ALA A 49 13.52 3.13 -5.56
N ASP A 50 12.98 4.16 -4.93
CA ASP A 50 12.54 5.40 -5.61
C ASP A 50 13.64 6.47 -5.71
N SER A 51 14.87 6.18 -5.30
CA SER A 51 15.97 7.13 -5.38
C SER A 51 16.36 7.43 -6.84
N LYS A 52 16.19 8.69 -7.26
CA LYS A 52 16.35 9.14 -8.66
C LYS A 52 17.79 9.09 -9.21
N SER A 53 18.79 8.91 -8.35
CA SER A 53 20.20 8.97 -8.73
C SER A 53 20.96 7.76 -8.19
N GLY A 54 20.78 6.63 -8.85
CA GLY A 54 21.55 5.42 -8.65
C GLY A 54 21.40 4.57 -9.91
N GLU A 55 22.48 3.92 -10.33
CA GLU A 55 22.34 2.85 -11.31
C GLU A 55 21.51 1.73 -10.67
N THR A 56 20.62 1.12 -11.45
CA THR A 56 19.62 0.13 -11.02
C THR A 56 20.31 -1.01 -10.28
N ASP A 57 21.49 -1.41 -10.73
CA ASP A 57 22.32 -2.43 -10.09
C ASP A 57 22.75 -2.03 -8.67
N GLU A 58 23.08 -0.76 -8.44
CA GLU A 58 23.45 -0.25 -7.12
C GLU A 58 22.23 -0.20 -6.20
N LEU A 59 21.07 0.26 -6.68
CA LEU A 59 19.83 0.25 -5.90
C LEU A 59 19.42 -1.18 -5.53
N LEU A 60 19.53 -2.12 -6.46
CA LEU A 60 19.29 -3.55 -6.22
C LEU A 60 20.26 -4.12 -5.18
N ARG A 61 21.54 -3.76 -5.25
CA ARG A 61 22.55 -4.18 -4.26
C ARG A 61 22.22 -3.65 -2.87
N LEU A 62 21.89 -2.36 -2.75
CA LEU A 62 21.53 -1.71 -1.49
C LEU A 62 20.25 -2.32 -0.90
N LEU A 63 19.23 -2.52 -1.72
CA LEU A 63 17.94 -3.08 -1.30
C LEU A 63 18.05 -4.54 -0.85
N ARG A 64 18.82 -5.38 -1.59
CA ARG A 64 19.10 -6.76 -1.21
C ARG A 64 19.90 -6.83 0.10
N GLY A 65 20.95 -6.00 0.24
CA GLY A 65 21.75 -5.94 1.46
C GLY A 65 20.97 -5.45 2.67
N TYR A 66 20.09 -4.45 2.51
CA TYR A 66 19.14 -4.04 3.54
C TYR A 66 18.27 -5.22 4.01
N ASN A 67 17.68 -5.93 3.04
CA ASN A 67 16.79 -7.04 3.35
C ASN A 67 17.53 -8.21 4.00
N ASP A 68 18.74 -8.53 3.56
CA ASP A 68 19.56 -9.57 4.18
C ASP A 68 19.82 -9.27 5.66
N VAL A 69 20.08 -8.02 6.03
CA VAL A 69 20.23 -7.64 7.45
C VAL A 69 18.90 -7.71 8.19
N ALA A 70 17.83 -7.17 7.62
CA ALA A 70 16.51 -7.23 8.25
C ALA A 70 16.06 -8.68 8.53
N GLN A 71 16.38 -9.61 7.62
CA GLN A 71 16.08 -11.04 7.74
C GLN A 71 17.07 -11.83 8.60
N GLY A 72 18.11 -11.18 9.15
CA GLY A 72 19.16 -11.84 9.94
C GLY A 72 20.09 -12.76 9.14
N LYS A 73 20.18 -12.54 7.82
CA LYS A 73 21.10 -13.24 6.90
C LYS A 73 22.48 -12.57 6.84
N SER A 74 22.58 -11.31 7.28
CA SER A 74 23.83 -10.53 7.37
C SER A 74 23.82 -9.66 8.63
N ASP A 75 25.00 -9.37 9.18
CA ASP A 75 25.16 -8.46 10.33
C ASP A 75 25.49 -7.02 9.93
N ASN A 76 25.85 -6.79 8.66
CA ASN A 76 26.36 -5.50 8.20
C ASN A 76 25.44 -4.88 7.16
N LEU A 77 24.91 -3.69 7.47
CA LEU A 77 24.16 -2.90 6.50
C LEU A 77 25.08 -2.34 5.41
N PRO A 78 24.57 -2.20 4.18
CA PRO A 78 25.21 -1.36 3.18
C PRO A 78 25.34 0.09 3.65
N ASP A 79 26.30 0.82 3.09
CA ASP A 79 26.40 2.26 3.31
C ASP A 79 25.36 3.01 2.46
N PHE A 80 24.43 3.68 3.14
CA PHE A 80 23.39 4.49 2.50
C PHE A 80 23.74 5.99 2.44
N SER A 81 24.95 6.39 2.84
CA SER A 81 25.32 7.81 2.97
C SER A 81 25.18 8.57 1.65
N SER A 82 25.74 8.03 0.56
CA SER A 82 25.62 8.62 -0.78
C SER A 82 24.17 8.75 -1.22
N LEU A 83 23.36 7.72 -0.95
CA LEU A 83 21.93 7.73 -1.27
C LEU A 83 21.18 8.80 -0.44
N ALA A 84 21.52 8.94 0.84
CA ALA A 84 20.91 9.93 1.72
C ALA A 84 21.29 11.38 1.34
N GLU A 85 22.45 11.61 0.73
CA GLU A 85 22.90 12.94 0.30
C GLU A 85 22.13 13.46 -0.91
N ILE A 86 21.68 12.56 -1.79
CA ILE A 86 20.96 12.94 -3.01
C ILE A 86 19.44 13.08 -2.84
N GLN A 87 18.90 12.66 -1.69
CA GLN A 87 17.46 12.77 -1.46
C GLN A 87 17.00 14.22 -1.35
N GLU A 88 16.03 14.61 -2.18
CA GLU A 88 15.37 15.91 -2.12
C GLU A 88 14.58 16.09 -0.81
N ASN A 89 14.00 15.00 -0.28
CA ASN A 89 13.26 15.00 0.97
C ASN A 89 14.20 14.73 2.16
N THR A 90 14.40 15.76 3.00
CA THR A 90 15.29 15.68 4.17
C THR A 90 14.91 14.59 5.18
N HIS A 91 13.62 14.23 5.26
CA HIS A 91 13.16 13.19 6.19
C HIS A 91 13.45 11.78 5.66
N GLU A 92 13.43 11.58 4.35
CA GLU A 92 13.86 10.33 3.71
C GLU A 92 15.38 10.18 3.81
N ALA A 93 16.12 11.27 3.63
CA ALA A 93 17.56 11.31 3.91
C ALA A 93 17.87 10.94 5.37
N GLU A 94 17.11 11.48 6.34
CA GLU A 94 17.24 11.12 7.76
C GLU A 94 16.92 9.65 8.01
N LEU A 95 15.89 9.09 7.35
CA LEU A 95 15.55 7.69 7.44
C LEU A 95 16.70 6.78 6.97
N LEU A 96 17.28 7.08 5.81
CA LEU A 96 18.41 6.31 5.25
C LEU A 96 19.66 6.34 6.16
N ARG A 97 19.89 7.45 6.88
CA ARG A 97 20.99 7.55 7.86
C ARG A 97 20.75 6.76 9.15
N ASN A 98 19.53 6.30 9.38
CA ASN A 98 19.13 5.62 10.63
C ASN A 98 18.51 4.23 10.35
N VAL A 99 18.86 3.58 9.24
CA VAL A 99 18.31 2.25 8.88
C VAL A 99 18.58 1.21 9.96
N GLN A 100 19.77 1.23 10.59
CA GLN A 100 20.10 0.30 11.68
C GLN A 100 19.10 0.41 12.84
N ASP A 101 18.77 1.63 13.28
CA ASP A 101 17.80 1.81 14.37
C ASP A 101 16.42 1.24 14.00
N VAL A 102 16.01 1.36 12.74
CA VAL A 102 14.73 0.81 12.27
C VAL A 102 14.75 -0.71 12.29
N VAL A 103 15.84 -1.34 11.83
CA VAL A 103 16.00 -2.80 11.89
C VAL A 103 16.05 -3.30 13.33
N ASP A 104 16.84 -2.64 14.20
CA ASP A 104 16.94 -2.97 15.62
C ASP A 104 15.60 -2.84 16.36
N GLY A 105 14.69 -2.02 15.84
CA GLY A 105 13.30 -1.93 16.31
C GLY A 105 12.57 -3.28 16.33
N LEU A 106 12.97 -4.24 15.48
CA LEU A 106 12.39 -5.59 15.46
C LEU A 106 12.65 -6.36 16.77
N LEU A 107 13.75 -6.04 17.47
CA LEU A 107 14.14 -6.69 18.74
C LEU A 107 13.20 -6.34 19.90
N VAL A 108 12.34 -5.32 19.74
CA VAL A 108 11.33 -4.94 20.73
C VAL A 108 10.18 -5.97 20.81
N TYR A 109 9.93 -6.72 19.74
CA TYR A 109 8.79 -7.63 19.63
C TYR A 109 9.19 -9.09 19.87
N SER A 110 8.19 -9.92 20.22
CA SER A 110 8.40 -11.36 20.39
C SER A 110 8.85 -12.01 19.09
N GLU A 111 9.46 -13.19 19.18
CA GLU A 111 9.95 -13.90 18.00
C GLU A 111 8.82 -14.21 17.01
N GLU A 112 7.63 -14.53 17.51
CA GLU A 112 6.47 -14.84 16.70
C GLU A 112 5.94 -13.61 15.94
N ASP A 113 5.89 -12.44 16.59
CA ASP A 113 5.47 -11.20 15.94
C ASP A 113 6.53 -10.71 14.95
N ARG A 114 7.81 -10.81 15.34
CA ARG A 114 8.94 -10.51 14.46
C ARG A 114 8.90 -11.38 13.21
N GLN A 115 8.67 -12.67 13.35
CA GLN A 115 8.54 -13.59 12.21
C GLN A 115 7.40 -13.19 11.27
N ARG A 116 6.22 -12.85 11.80
CA ARG A 116 5.08 -12.37 10.97
C ARG A 116 5.43 -11.11 10.19
N MET A 117 6.13 -10.17 10.83
CA MET A 117 6.57 -8.93 10.21
C MET A 117 7.61 -9.18 9.11
N LEU A 118 8.60 -10.02 9.38
CA LEU A 118 9.67 -10.36 8.44
C LEU A 118 9.17 -11.12 7.21
N GLU A 119 8.21 -12.04 7.38
CA GLU A 119 7.54 -12.70 6.26
C GLU A 119 6.85 -11.70 5.33
N CYS A 120 6.19 -10.69 5.90
CA CYS A 120 5.57 -9.64 5.10
C CYS A 120 6.61 -8.74 4.44
N LEU A 121 7.68 -8.38 5.17
CA LEU A 121 8.75 -7.52 4.65
C LEU A 121 9.49 -8.18 3.49
N GLU A 122 9.82 -9.48 3.57
CA GLU A 122 10.47 -10.24 2.49
C GLU A 122 9.68 -10.13 1.19
N ILE A 123 8.35 -10.26 1.28
CA ILE A 123 7.45 -10.19 0.12
C ILE A 123 7.42 -8.77 -0.45
N ILE A 124 7.33 -7.74 0.41
CA ILE A 124 7.34 -6.32 -0.01
C ILE A 124 8.64 -5.98 -0.73
N VAL A 125 9.78 -6.32 -0.13
CA VAL A 125 11.10 -6.04 -0.72
C VAL A 125 11.27 -6.82 -2.02
N GLY A 126 10.81 -8.07 -2.09
CA GLY A 126 10.76 -8.82 -3.34
C GLY A 126 9.94 -8.12 -4.43
N GLY A 127 8.84 -7.46 -4.07
CA GLY A 127 8.05 -6.63 -4.99
C GLY A 127 8.82 -5.42 -5.51
N GLN A 128 9.54 -4.70 -4.64
CA GLN A 128 10.36 -3.55 -5.03
C GLN A 128 11.56 -3.95 -5.89
N ILE A 129 12.17 -5.10 -5.63
CA ILE A 129 13.24 -5.66 -6.48
C ILE A 129 12.71 -5.91 -7.89
N LEU A 130 11.55 -6.57 -8.01
CA LEU A 130 10.94 -6.83 -9.32
C LEU A 130 10.54 -5.54 -10.04
N ASP A 131 10.08 -4.52 -9.29
CA ASP A 131 9.76 -3.20 -9.82
C ASP A 131 11.03 -2.51 -10.38
N LEU A 132 12.13 -2.51 -9.63
CA LEU A 132 13.43 -1.99 -10.08
C LEU A 132 13.98 -2.75 -11.29
N GLU A 133 13.95 -4.08 -11.29
CA GLU A 133 14.41 -4.91 -12.42
C GLU A 133 13.61 -4.61 -13.70
N ARG A 134 12.33 -4.26 -13.55
CA ARG A 134 11.43 -4.01 -14.68
C ARG A 134 11.47 -2.57 -15.18
N PHE A 135 11.45 -1.60 -14.27
CA PHE A 135 11.27 -0.19 -14.59
C PHE A 135 12.53 0.65 -14.37
N GLY A 136 13.53 0.15 -13.64
CA GLY A 136 14.82 0.81 -13.41
C GLY A 136 15.48 1.32 -14.69
N PRO A 137 15.63 0.49 -15.74
CA PRO A 137 16.20 0.94 -17.02
C PRO A 137 15.43 2.10 -17.68
N ALA A 138 14.11 2.18 -17.48
CA ALA A 138 13.28 3.28 -17.98
C ALA A 138 13.56 4.59 -17.21
N ASN A 139 13.75 4.48 -15.88
CA ASN A 139 14.10 5.63 -15.01
C ASN A 139 15.47 6.23 -15.35
N GLU A 140 16.39 5.44 -15.91
CA GLU A 140 17.75 5.87 -16.32
C GLU A 140 17.80 6.52 -17.70
N GLY A 141 16.66 6.96 -18.23
CA GLY A 141 16.56 7.54 -19.58
C GLY A 141 16.25 6.52 -20.68
N GLY A 142 15.84 5.31 -20.30
CA GLY A 142 15.25 4.33 -21.20
C GLY A 142 13.82 4.69 -21.63
N ASN A 143 13.22 3.81 -22.44
CA ASN A 143 11.82 3.96 -22.86
C ASN A 143 10.86 3.48 -21.78
N LEU A 144 9.60 3.91 -21.86
CA LEU A 144 8.49 3.43 -21.04
C LEU A 144 8.49 1.89 -20.95
N SER A 145 8.47 1.37 -19.73
CA SER A 145 8.34 -0.07 -19.45
C SER A 145 6.97 -0.36 -18.85
N ALA A 146 6.39 -1.51 -19.22
CA ALA A 146 5.03 -1.89 -18.84
C ALA A 146 4.97 -3.31 -18.25
N LEU A 147 3.89 -3.60 -17.51
CA LEU A 147 3.52 -4.99 -17.23
C LEU A 147 3.11 -5.70 -18.52
N ASN A 148 3.36 -6.99 -18.60
CA ASN A 148 3.05 -7.82 -19.76
C ASN A 148 1.57 -8.22 -19.75
N ASP A 149 1.07 -8.75 -18.64
CA ASP A 149 -0.27 -9.32 -18.52
C ASP A 149 -0.89 -9.11 -17.12
N ASN A 150 -2.15 -9.53 -16.97
CA ASN A 150 -2.88 -9.44 -15.71
C ASN A 150 -2.29 -10.32 -14.59
N SER A 151 -1.50 -11.36 -14.91
CA SER A 151 -0.86 -12.19 -13.88
C SER A 151 0.27 -11.42 -13.20
N GLU A 152 1.03 -10.63 -13.95
CA GLU A 152 2.06 -9.76 -13.37
C GLU A 152 1.45 -8.64 -12.54
N LEU A 153 0.31 -8.07 -12.98
CA LEU A 153 -0.43 -7.09 -12.18
C LEU A 153 -0.94 -7.69 -10.86
N ASP A 154 -1.48 -8.91 -10.91
CA ASP A 154 -1.96 -9.62 -9.72
C ASP A 154 -0.83 -9.98 -8.74
N ASP A 155 0.31 -10.46 -9.24
CA ASP A 155 1.51 -10.74 -8.45
C ASP A 155 2.09 -9.47 -7.83
N TYR A 156 2.20 -8.39 -8.60
CA TYR A 156 2.67 -7.09 -8.10
C TYR A 156 1.77 -6.57 -6.97
N THR A 157 0.45 -6.51 -7.21
CA THR A 157 -0.51 -6.03 -6.20
C THR A 157 -0.54 -6.94 -4.95
N PHE A 158 -0.29 -8.25 -5.10
CA PHE A 158 -0.10 -9.13 -3.97
C PHE A 158 1.15 -8.76 -3.18
N ARG A 159 2.29 -8.58 -3.84
CA ARG A 159 3.59 -8.36 -3.17
C ARG A 159 3.64 -7.06 -2.39
N VAL A 160 3.10 -5.98 -2.92
CA VAL A 160 3.23 -4.65 -2.29
C VAL A 160 2.07 -4.31 -1.36
N ALA A 161 0.93 -5.03 -1.43
CA ALA A 161 -0.24 -4.73 -0.59
C ALA A 161 -1.05 -5.94 -0.13
N GLY A 162 -1.24 -6.97 -0.97
CA GLY A 162 -1.95 -8.19 -0.57
C GLY A 162 -1.31 -8.90 0.62
N CYS A 163 0.02 -8.97 0.67
CA CYS A 163 0.79 -9.53 1.76
C CYS A 163 0.60 -8.76 3.09
N VAL A 164 0.39 -7.44 3.01
CA VAL A 164 0.06 -6.61 4.18
C VAL A 164 -1.31 -7.03 4.73
N GLY A 165 -2.25 -7.37 3.86
CA GLY A 165 -3.52 -7.98 4.26
C GLY A 165 -3.35 -9.30 5.01
N VAL A 166 -2.41 -10.15 4.57
CA VAL A 166 -2.06 -11.41 5.27
C VAL A 166 -1.52 -11.11 6.67
N LEU A 167 -0.56 -10.19 6.79
CA LEU A 167 0.00 -9.79 8.08
C LEU A 167 -1.09 -9.27 9.03
N TRP A 168 -1.93 -8.36 8.55
CA TRP A 168 -3.01 -7.79 9.36
C TRP A 168 -3.95 -8.87 9.90
N THR A 169 -4.24 -9.87 9.07
CA THR A 169 -5.01 -11.04 9.48
C THR A 169 -4.27 -11.87 10.53
N LYS A 170 -2.99 -12.18 10.33
CA LYS A 170 -2.17 -12.90 11.32
C LYS A 170 -2.10 -12.17 12.66
N MET A 171 -1.89 -10.86 12.64
CA MET A 171 -1.82 -10.01 13.84
C MET A 171 -3.18 -9.91 14.55
N SER A 172 -4.27 -9.84 13.78
CA SER A 172 -5.62 -9.81 14.34
C SER A 172 -5.97 -11.11 15.05
N LEU A 173 -5.70 -12.26 14.41
CA LEU A 173 -5.93 -13.59 14.99
C LEU A 173 -5.02 -13.86 16.20
N ALA A 174 -3.78 -13.35 16.20
CA ALA A 174 -2.87 -13.54 17.31
C ALA A 174 -3.24 -12.71 18.55
N HIS A 175 -3.70 -11.47 18.37
CA HIS A 175 -3.74 -10.49 19.47
C HIS A 175 -5.13 -9.95 19.80
N LEU A 176 -6.07 -10.01 18.86
CA LEU A 176 -7.31 -9.21 18.91
C LEU A 176 -8.57 -10.07 18.86
N ILE A 177 -8.59 -11.11 18.04
CA ILE A 177 -9.80 -11.88 17.74
C ILE A 177 -9.51 -13.38 17.72
N THR A 178 -10.57 -14.16 17.87
CA THR A 178 -10.58 -15.59 17.57
C THR A 178 -11.70 -15.84 16.58
N LEU A 179 -11.45 -16.63 15.56
CA LEU A 179 -12.44 -17.07 14.58
C LEU A 179 -12.54 -18.59 14.62
N PRO A 180 -13.69 -19.17 14.23
CA PRO A 180 -13.78 -20.60 13.94
C PRO A 180 -12.75 -20.98 12.86
N ALA A 181 -12.13 -22.16 13.00
CA ALA A 181 -11.05 -22.61 12.11
C ALA A 181 -11.49 -22.64 10.63
N GLU A 182 -12.73 -23.03 10.37
CA GLU A 182 -13.33 -23.05 9.03
C GLU A 182 -13.50 -21.67 8.40
N LYS A 183 -13.42 -20.60 9.18
CA LYS A 183 -13.50 -19.20 8.73
C LYS A 183 -12.14 -18.53 8.54
N GLU A 184 -11.05 -19.11 9.05
CA GLU A 184 -9.73 -18.50 8.94
C GLU A 184 -9.27 -18.39 7.48
N GLY A 185 -9.45 -19.44 6.68
CA GLY A 185 -9.08 -19.43 5.26
C GLY A 185 -9.80 -18.31 4.48
N GLU A 186 -11.11 -18.18 4.71
CA GLU A 186 -11.91 -17.10 4.13
C GLU A 186 -11.42 -15.71 4.61
N PHE A 187 -11.03 -15.58 5.88
CA PHE A 187 -10.54 -14.33 6.43
C PHE A 187 -9.20 -13.91 5.80
N PHE A 188 -8.30 -14.86 5.56
CA PHE A 188 -7.04 -14.62 4.84
C PHE A 188 -7.27 -14.20 3.39
N GLU A 189 -8.12 -14.92 2.65
CA GLU A 189 -8.44 -14.60 1.25
C GLU A 189 -8.97 -13.16 1.13
N LYS A 190 -9.93 -12.80 1.98
CA LYS A 190 -10.48 -11.44 1.99
C LYS A 190 -9.47 -10.39 2.42
N GLY A 191 -8.57 -10.72 3.36
CA GLY A 191 -7.46 -9.84 3.75
C GLY A 191 -6.53 -9.54 2.58
N ILE A 192 -6.16 -10.55 1.79
CA ILE A 192 -5.35 -10.39 0.57
C ILE A 192 -6.07 -9.46 -0.41
N ARG A 193 -7.35 -9.73 -0.70
CA ARG A 193 -8.14 -8.92 -1.62
C ARG A 193 -8.31 -7.48 -1.13
N PHE A 194 -8.42 -7.26 0.18
CA PHE A 194 -8.46 -5.91 0.75
C PHE A 194 -7.15 -5.16 0.47
N GLY A 195 -5.99 -5.78 0.70
CA GLY A 195 -4.70 -5.20 0.32
C GLY A 195 -4.65 -4.83 -1.17
N LYS A 196 -5.02 -5.77 -2.04
CA LYS A 196 -5.08 -5.55 -3.50
C LYS A 196 -6.02 -4.40 -3.89
N ALA A 197 -7.19 -4.27 -3.25
CA ALA A 197 -8.12 -3.16 -3.51
C ALA A 197 -7.44 -1.80 -3.37
N LEU A 198 -6.69 -1.61 -2.28
CA LEU A 198 -6.02 -0.35 -1.99
C LEU A 198 -4.90 -0.06 -3.00
N GLN A 199 -4.17 -1.09 -3.43
CA GLN A 199 -3.12 -0.91 -4.43
C GLN A 199 -3.66 -0.66 -5.83
N MET A 200 -4.73 -1.35 -6.22
CA MET A 200 -5.41 -1.10 -7.50
C MET A 200 -5.91 0.33 -7.59
N ILE A 201 -6.47 0.89 -6.51
CA ILE A 201 -6.86 2.31 -6.47
C ILE A 201 -5.66 3.22 -6.72
N ASN A 202 -4.50 2.94 -6.12
CA ASN A 202 -3.31 3.75 -6.33
C ASN A 202 -2.84 3.64 -7.80
N ILE A 203 -2.69 2.42 -8.33
CA ILE A 203 -2.31 2.19 -9.73
C ILE A 203 -3.23 2.93 -10.70
N LEU A 204 -4.54 2.82 -10.52
CA LEU A 204 -5.52 3.45 -11.42
C LEU A 204 -5.59 4.97 -11.27
N ARG A 205 -5.31 5.51 -10.08
CA ARG A 205 -5.32 6.95 -9.80
C ARG A 205 -4.02 7.62 -10.27
N ASP A 206 -2.90 6.93 -10.14
CA ASP A 206 -1.57 7.52 -10.26
C ASP A 206 -0.94 7.25 -11.65
N ILE A 207 -1.70 6.67 -12.60
CA ILE A 207 -1.27 6.43 -14.00
C ILE A 207 -0.45 7.60 -14.59
N PRO A 208 -0.91 8.87 -14.56
CA PRO A 208 -0.13 9.95 -15.17
C PRO A 208 1.19 10.23 -14.46
N GLU A 209 1.29 9.94 -13.16
CA GLU A 209 2.52 10.08 -12.38
C GLU A 209 3.49 8.94 -12.66
N ASP A 210 3.00 7.70 -12.66
CA ASP A 210 3.80 6.53 -12.97
C ASP A 210 4.41 6.62 -14.37
N LEU A 211 3.62 7.06 -15.36
CA LEU A 211 4.09 7.26 -16.73
C LEU A 211 5.21 8.31 -16.81
N ARG A 212 5.18 9.39 -16.01
CA ARG A 212 6.28 10.38 -15.98
C ARG A 212 7.59 9.79 -15.49
N PHE A 213 7.53 8.72 -14.71
CA PHE A 213 8.69 7.94 -14.28
C PHE A 213 8.92 6.72 -15.18
N GLY A 214 8.34 6.64 -16.38
CA GLY A 214 8.56 5.52 -17.29
C GLY A 214 8.00 4.18 -16.77
N ARG A 215 7.06 4.22 -15.82
CA ARG A 215 6.38 3.05 -15.24
C ARG A 215 4.96 2.96 -15.81
N CYS A 216 4.59 1.81 -16.38
CA CYS A 216 3.21 1.53 -16.78
C CYS A 216 2.71 0.23 -16.13
N TYR A 217 1.92 0.36 -15.07
CA TYR A 217 1.31 -0.80 -14.40
C TYR A 217 0.10 -1.37 -15.16
N ILE A 218 -0.41 -0.67 -16.18
CA ILE A 218 -1.45 -1.24 -17.05
C ILE A 218 -0.80 -2.25 -18.00
N PRO A 219 -1.24 -3.51 -18.01
CA PRO A 219 -0.67 -4.55 -18.86
C PRO A 219 -0.74 -4.25 -20.36
N GLU A 220 0.37 -4.44 -21.05
CA GLU A 220 0.50 -4.20 -22.48
C GLU A 220 -0.44 -5.12 -23.29
N GLN A 221 -0.56 -6.40 -22.91
CA GLN A 221 -1.46 -7.32 -23.61
C GLN A 221 -2.92 -6.87 -23.55
N GLU A 222 -3.34 -6.28 -22.43
CA GLU A 222 -4.70 -5.79 -22.25
C GLU A 222 -4.92 -4.50 -23.07
N LEU A 223 -3.97 -3.57 -23.04
CA LEU A 223 -4.01 -2.39 -23.92
C LEU A 223 -4.13 -2.77 -25.41
N ARG A 224 -3.37 -3.78 -25.85
CA ARG A 224 -3.40 -4.26 -27.25
C ARG A 224 -4.78 -4.79 -27.66
N LYS A 225 -5.57 -5.40 -26.77
CA LYS A 225 -6.96 -5.82 -27.06
C LYS A 225 -7.86 -4.65 -27.43
N HIS A 226 -7.55 -3.45 -26.93
CA HIS A 226 -8.23 -2.20 -27.26
C HIS A 226 -7.49 -1.39 -28.35
N ASN A 227 -6.57 -2.02 -29.09
CA ASN A 227 -5.71 -1.40 -30.10
C ASN A 227 -4.85 -0.26 -29.55
N MET A 228 -4.52 -0.28 -28.26
CA MET A 228 -3.66 0.70 -27.60
C MET A 228 -2.28 0.12 -27.31
N LYS A 229 -1.32 1.01 -27.10
CA LYS A 229 0.00 0.72 -26.52
C LYS A 229 0.24 1.62 -25.31
N PRO A 230 1.19 1.29 -24.42
CA PRO A 230 1.46 2.06 -23.20
C PRO A 230 1.66 3.57 -23.45
N GLU A 231 2.35 3.94 -24.54
CA GLU A 231 2.61 5.35 -24.86
C GLU A 231 1.35 6.14 -25.24
N ASP A 232 0.28 5.47 -25.66
CA ASP A 232 -0.99 6.14 -25.95
C ASP A 232 -1.61 6.75 -24.68
N LEU A 233 -1.24 6.26 -23.49
CA LEU A 233 -1.74 6.77 -22.22
C LEU A 233 -1.17 8.16 -21.85
N TYR A 234 -0.13 8.64 -22.55
CA TYR A 234 0.35 10.02 -22.37
C TYR A 234 -0.62 11.08 -22.91
N ASP A 235 -1.45 10.73 -23.90
CA ASP A 235 -2.38 11.69 -24.49
C ASP A 235 -3.76 11.58 -23.84
N SER A 236 -4.12 12.61 -23.08
CA SER A 236 -5.46 12.76 -22.47
C SER A 236 -6.64 12.60 -23.43
N LYS A 237 -6.43 12.78 -24.75
CA LYS A 237 -7.47 12.59 -25.78
C LYS A 237 -7.81 11.12 -26.02
N ASN A 238 -6.95 10.18 -25.61
CA ASN A 238 -7.17 8.75 -25.78
C ASN A 238 -8.10 8.15 -24.71
N ILE A 239 -8.63 8.97 -23.80
CA ILE A 239 -9.48 8.49 -22.70
C ILE A 239 -10.68 7.68 -23.17
N GLU A 240 -11.36 8.09 -24.25
CA GLU A 240 -12.53 7.36 -24.77
C GLU A 240 -12.17 5.96 -25.27
N LYS A 241 -10.94 5.79 -25.79
CA LYS A 241 -10.42 4.49 -26.25
C LYS A 241 -9.95 3.63 -25.07
N PHE A 242 -9.38 4.27 -24.05
CA PHE A 242 -8.91 3.60 -22.83
C PHE A 242 -10.05 3.23 -21.87
N ARG A 243 -11.15 3.97 -21.89
CA ARG A 243 -12.27 3.87 -20.93
C ARG A 243 -12.76 2.44 -20.71
N PRO A 244 -12.98 1.61 -21.75
CA PRO A 244 -13.48 0.25 -21.53
C PRO A 244 -12.53 -0.59 -20.66
N LEU A 245 -11.23 -0.58 -20.95
CA LEU A 245 -10.24 -1.29 -20.15
C LEU A 245 -10.09 -0.68 -18.74
N TYR A 246 -10.15 0.65 -18.64
CA TYR A 246 -10.09 1.32 -17.35
C TYR A 246 -11.28 0.95 -16.46
N ASP A 247 -12.48 0.89 -17.03
CA ASP A 247 -13.70 0.51 -16.32
C ASP A 247 -13.67 -0.97 -15.88
N GLU A 248 -13.10 -1.87 -16.68
CA GLU A 248 -12.86 -3.26 -16.29
C GLU A 248 -11.96 -3.35 -15.04
N TYR A 249 -10.89 -2.55 -14.96
CA TYR A 249 -10.06 -2.51 -13.76
C TYR A 249 -10.73 -1.82 -12.57
N LEU A 250 -11.58 -0.81 -12.80
CA LEU A 250 -12.40 -0.23 -11.74
C LEU A 250 -13.42 -1.24 -11.20
N ASP A 251 -13.98 -2.08 -12.06
CA ASP A 251 -14.89 -3.16 -11.68
C ASP A 251 -14.15 -4.23 -10.85
N LEU A 252 -12.99 -4.70 -11.31
CA LEU A 252 -12.12 -5.60 -10.52
C LEU A 252 -11.76 -5.00 -9.15
N THR A 253 -11.44 -3.70 -9.12
CA THR A 253 -11.16 -2.96 -7.88
C THR A 253 -12.38 -2.96 -6.95
N ASN A 254 -13.59 -2.77 -7.48
CA ASN A 254 -14.84 -2.85 -6.71
C ASN A 254 -15.07 -4.26 -6.14
N GLU A 255 -14.78 -5.32 -6.89
CA GLU A 255 -14.87 -6.69 -6.36
C GLU A 255 -13.90 -6.92 -5.19
N HIS A 256 -12.69 -6.37 -5.26
CA HIS A 256 -11.73 -6.40 -4.15
C HIS A 256 -12.22 -5.56 -2.95
N LEU A 257 -12.85 -4.41 -3.17
CA LEU A 257 -13.49 -3.62 -2.11
C LEU A 257 -14.67 -4.35 -1.46
N ASP A 258 -15.44 -5.11 -2.24
CA ASP A 258 -16.50 -5.97 -1.70
C ASP A 258 -15.93 -7.06 -0.79
N ALA A 259 -14.81 -7.69 -1.17
CA ALA A 259 -14.11 -8.62 -0.29
C ALA A 259 -13.60 -7.93 0.99
N ALA A 260 -13.14 -6.68 0.92
CA ALA A 260 -12.77 -5.89 2.10
C ALA A 260 -13.96 -5.59 3.02
N ILE A 261 -15.15 -5.35 2.46
CA ILE A 261 -16.39 -5.20 3.24
C ILE A 261 -16.72 -6.49 3.99
N GLU A 262 -16.62 -7.63 3.31
CA GLU A 262 -16.84 -8.93 3.93
C GLU A 262 -15.78 -9.23 5.01
N TYR A 263 -14.51 -8.85 4.79
CA TYR A 263 -13.46 -8.91 5.82
C TYR A 263 -13.87 -8.14 7.09
N ILE A 264 -14.36 -6.91 6.93
CA ILE A 264 -14.79 -6.06 8.05
C ILE A 264 -16.01 -6.66 8.78
N LYS A 265 -16.93 -7.30 8.05
CA LYS A 265 -18.10 -7.97 8.63
C LYS A 265 -17.72 -9.19 9.47
N MET A 266 -16.61 -9.86 9.16
CA MET A 266 -16.09 -10.98 9.95
C MET A 266 -15.47 -10.53 11.29
N LEU A 267 -15.12 -9.24 11.43
CA LEU A 267 -14.59 -8.72 12.70
C LEU A 267 -15.69 -8.66 13.77
N PRO A 268 -15.40 -9.06 15.04
CA PRO A 268 -16.34 -8.91 16.14
C PRO A 268 -16.71 -7.44 16.39
N GLU A 269 -17.97 -7.19 16.77
CA GLU A 269 -18.45 -5.82 17.08
C GLU A 269 -17.69 -5.16 18.24
N THR A 270 -17.13 -5.96 19.15
CA THR A 270 -16.30 -5.48 20.26
C THR A 270 -14.97 -4.87 19.78
N GLN A 271 -14.51 -5.19 18.57
CA GLN A 271 -13.27 -4.66 17.98
C GLN A 271 -13.50 -3.35 17.21
N PHE A 272 -14.16 -2.39 17.83
CA PHE A 272 -14.55 -1.12 17.19
C PHE A 272 -13.36 -0.34 16.59
N ARG A 273 -12.20 -0.34 17.24
CA ARG A 273 -10.97 0.30 16.75
C ARG A 273 -10.46 -0.33 15.47
N LEU A 274 -10.40 -1.66 15.44
CA LEU A 274 -9.97 -2.44 14.28
C LEU A 274 -10.93 -2.24 13.11
N LYS A 275 -12.24 -2.33 13.36
CA LYS A 275 -13.26 -2.03 12.35
C LYS A 275 -13.10 -0.62 11.79
N ALA A 276 -12.95 0.38 12.66
CA ALA A 276 -12.80 1.76 12.23
C ALA A 276 -11.58 1.97 11.31
N SER A 277 -10.45 1.35 11.66
CA SER A 277 -9.23 1.45 10.85
C SER A 277 -9.35 0.77 9.49
N CYS A 278 -10.14 -0.29 9.38
CA CYS A 278 -10.40 -0.97 8.11
C CYS A 278 -11.47 -0.23 7.27
N MET A 279 -12.52 0.30 7.91
CA MET A 279 -13.63 0.94 7.20
C MET A 279 -13.24 2.25 6.53
N LEU A 280 -12.41 3.09 7.16
CA LEU A 280 -12.10 4.40 6.61
C LEU A 280 -11.40 4.30 5.23
N PRO A 281 -10.35 3.47 5.03
CA PRO A 281 -9.78 3.22 3.71
C PRO A 281 -10.80 2.71 2.69
N VAL A 282 -11.69 1.78 3.08
CA VAL A 282 -12.72 1.24 2.16
C VAL A 282 -13.70 2.33 1.72
N LEU A 283 -14.19 3.17 2.64
CA LEU A 283 -15.12 4.25 2.32
C LEU A 283 -14.50 5.28 1.37
N ILE A 284 -13.24 5.63 1.61
CA ILE A 284 -12.47 6.53 0.73
C ILE A 284 -12.22 5.86 -0.62
N GLY A 285 -11.88 4.57 -0.63
CA GLY A 285 -11.60 3.80 -1.82
C GLY A 285 -12.81 3.71 -2.75
N GLN A 286 -13.98 3.34 -2.21
CA GLN A 286 -15.24 3.34 -2.95
C GLN A 286 -15.52 4.70 -3.60
N ARG A 287 -15.37 5.80 -2.83
CA ARG A 287 -15.58 7.15 -3.37
C ARG A 287 -14.55 7.50 -4.46
N THR A 288 -13.30 7.08 -4.28
CA THR A 288 -12.24 7.29 -5.27
C THR A 288 -12.60 6.58 -6.58
N VAL A 289 -13.04 5.32 -6.52
CA VAL A 289 -13.45 4.57 -7.71
C VAL A 289 -14.62 5.25 -8.44
N THR A 290 -15.62 5.75 -7.72
CA THR A 290 -16.71 6.54 -8.33
C THR A 290 -16.19 7.78 -9.05
N LEU A 291 -15.29 8.54 -8.41
CA LEU A 291 -14.72 9.75 -9.02
C LEU A 291 -13.84 9.44 -10.24
N LEU A 292 -13.07 8.36 -10.20
CA LEU A 292 -12.20 7.93 -11.31
C LEU A 292 -13.02 7.50 -12.54
N ARG A 293 -14.18 6.89 -12.32
CA ARG A 293 -15.08 6.48 -13.41
C ARG A 293 -15.60 7.67 -14.22
N ASP A 294 -15.94 8.76 -13.53
CA ASP A 294 -16.53 9.96 -14.16
C ASP A 294 -15.47 10.86 -14.82
N GLY A 295 -14.25 10.91 -14.28
CA GLY A 295 -13.21 11.86 -14.71
C GLY A 295 -12.29 11.34 -15.82
N ASN A 296 -11.50 12.22 -16.41
CA ASN A 296 -10.45 11.84 -17.37
C ASN A 296 -9.12 11.67 -16.64
N ILE A 297 -8.80 10.44 -16.24
CA ILE A 297 -7.57 10.20 -15.49
C ILE A 297 -6.29 10.52 -16.27
N LEU A 298 -6.33 10.47 -17.61
CA LEU A 298 -5.17 10.79 -18.44
C LEU A 298 -4.90 12.30 -18.52
N ASP A 299 -5.84 13.15 -18.11
CA ASP A 299 -5.62 14.60 -17.97
C ASP A 299 -5.05 14.93 -16.60
N SER A 300 -3.74 15.16 -16.53
CA SER A 300 -3.05 15.56 -15.29
C SER A 300 -3.56 16.87 -14.66
N SER A 301 -4.30 17.70 -15.40
CA SER A 301 -4.94 18.90 -14.87
C SER A 301 -6.25 18.59 -14.12
N ASP A 302 -6.90 17.47 -14.43
CA ASP A 302 -8.09 16.97 -13.74
C ASP A 302 -7.68 16.28 -12.43
N ARG A 303 -7.79 17.01 -11.32
CA ARG A 303 -7.41 16.49 -10.00
C ARG A 303 -8.52 15.63 -9.41
N ILE A 304 -8.60 14.39 -9.85
CA ILE A 304 -9.56 13.40 -9.34
C ILE A 304 -9.11 12.89 -7.97
N LYS A 305 -9.66 13.46 -6.90
CA LYS A 305 -9.37 13.00 -5.53
C LYS A 305 -10.51 13.29 -4.56
N VAL A 306 -10.66 12.40 -3.57
CA VAL A 306 -11.53 12.66 -2.41
C VAL A 306 -10.97 13.85 -1.62
N THR A 307 -11.81 14.84 -1.37
CA THR A 307 -11.38 16.05 -0.66
C THR A 307 -11.12 15.79 0.82
N ARG A 308 -10.29 16.63 1.45
CA ARG A 308 -10.04 16.54 2.91
C ARG A 308 -11.32 16.67 3.74
N ASP A 309 -12.30 17.43 3.26
CA ASP A 309 -13.56 17.63 3.97
C ASP A 309 -14.52 16.44 3.79
N GLU A 310 -14.53 15.79 2.63
CA GLU A 310 -15.19 14.48 2.46
C GLU A 310 -14.57 13.42 3.38
N ILE A 311 -13.23 13.33 3.46
CA ILE A 311 -12.55 12.40 4.37
C ILE A 311 -12.97 12.64 5.83
N LYS A 312 -13.00 13.91 6.27
CA LYS A 312 -13.50 14.27 7.61
C LYS A 312 -14.98 13.89 7.78
N SER A 313 -15.80 14.05 6.75
CA SER A 313 -17.22 13.65 6.75
C SER A 313 -17.37 12.14 6.93
N TYR A 314 -16.59 11.34 6.18
CA TYR A 314 -16.55 9.89 6.34
C TYR A 314 -16.10 9.48 7.75
N ALA A 315 -15.05 10.10 8.29
CA ALA A 315 -14.61 9.85 9.66
C ALA A 315 -15.71 10.14 10.69
N LYS A 316 -16.46 11.24 10.54
CA LYS A 316 -17.61 11.57 11.41
C LYS A 316 -18.76 10.56 11.27
N LYS A 317 -19.11 10.17 10.04
CA LYS A 317 -20.15 9.16 9.76
C LYS A 317 -19.77 7.81 10.38
N LEU A 318 -18.52 7.41 10.23
CA LEU A 318 -17.97 6.19 10.81
C LEU A 318 -18.05 6.20 12.34
N LEU A 319 -17.63 7.29 13.00
CA LEU A 319 -17.74 7.41 14.46
C LEU A 319 -19.19 7.24 14.96
N ARG A 320 -20.17 7.81 14.25
CA ARG A 320 -21.59 7.61 14.56
C ARG A 320 -22.03 6.16 14.33
N ALA A 321 -21.61 5.56 13.22
CA ALA A 321 -21.95 4.20 12.84
C ALA A 321 -21.44 3.14 13.83
N LEU A 322 -20.30 3.38 14.47
CA LEU A 322 -19.72 2.49 15.48
C LEU A 322 -20.53 2.47 16.80
N ILE A 323 -21.32 3.49 17.09
CA ILE A 323 -22.12 3.60 18.32
C ILE A 323 -23.51 2.98 18.13
N ILE A 324 -24.04 2.98 16.91
CA ILE A 324 -25.39 2.54 16.61
C ILE A 324 -25.36 1.05 16.21
N PRO A 325 -26.15 0.17 16.85
CA PRO A 325 -26.29 -1.22 16.42
C PRO A 325 -26.63 -1.33 14.93
N GLY A 326 -25.85 -2.13 14.19
CA GLY A 326 -25.96 -2.28 12.73
C GLY A 326 -25.58 -1.04 11.91
N GLY A 327 -25.08 0.03 12.53
CA GLY A 327 -24.69 1.27 11.86
C GLY A 327 -23.54 1.07 10.87
N VAL A 328 -22.56 0.24 11.23
CA VAL A 328 -21.44 -0.16 10.37
C VAL A 328 -21.93 -0.79 9.06
N LYS A 329 -22.79 -1.82 9.16
CA LYS A 329 -23.35 -2.52 8.00
C LYS A 329 -24.10 -1.55 7.08
N ARG A 330 -25.00 -0.74 7.65
CA ARG A 330 -25.77 0.26 6.89
C ARG A 330 -24.88 1.29 6.20
N LEU A 331 -23.78 1.72 6.84
CA LEU A 331 -22.88 2.71 6.26
C LEU A 331 -22.12 2.14 5.05
N LEU A 332 -21.65 0.90 5.14
CA LEU A 332 -20.96 0.21 4.04
C LEU A 332 -21.91 -0.02 2.86
N GLU A 333 -23.14 -0.47 3.11
CA GLU A 333 -24.16 -0.67 2.08
C GLU A 333 -24.56 0.64 1.39
N LYS A 334 -24.75 1.72 2.15
CA LYS A 334 -25.09 3.02 1.59
C LYS A 334 -23.99 3.59 0.70
N ASN A 335 -22.72 3.45 1.12
CA ASN A 335 -21.60 4.02 0.38
C ASN A 335 -21.29 3.28 -0.92
N LYS A 336 -21.64 1.98 -1.02
CA LYS A 336 -21.54 1.22 -2.27
C LYS A 336 -22.43 1.79 -3.38
N ASN A 337 -23.56 2.40 -3.01
CA ASN A 337 -24.57 2.90 -3.95
C ASN A 337 -24.52 4.44 -4.14
N SER A 338 -23.44 5.12 -3.71
CA SER A 338 -23.30 6.59 -3.71
C SER A 338 -22.12 7.05 -4.56
#